data_AF-A0A4R7LS75-F1
#
_entry.id   AF-A0A4R7LS75-F1
#
_cell.length_a   1.000
_cell.length_b   1.000
_cell.length_c   1.000
_cell.angle_alpha   90.00
_cell.angle_beta   90.00
_cell.angle_gamma   90.00
#
_symmetry.space_group_name_H-M   'P 1'
#
loop_
_entity.id
_entity.type
_entity.pdbx_description
1 polymer ?
#
loop_
_entity_poly.entity_id
_entity_poly.type
_entity_poly.pdbx_seq_one_letter_code
_entity_poly.pdbx_strand_id
1 'polypeptide(L)'
;MRASLHIALAGLMAVTLSACDAPVSSPRPEQRVAPAPKPAPKLVEPSERSKELSAYYAQVQRSLLSQGLLRTDGGGIDTPFSKRQLVNNFIQIGVFNEFTLVDGLYTNQRSEGRVQRWEKPINISMQFGPAVPQSIRTKDQQTVANYARRLSRVSGAKVGVTRGKGNFHVAVLTIDEIEAFGPQLMKLIPGLDAGIARQITSMPRPIYCAVYAFSDADTPNSFHSAVAIVRAEHPDLLRQSCYHEEIAQGLGLSNDSPAARPSIFNDDDEFALLTRHDEILLQILYDQRLPLGTSPARARPIVEVIASELLGGES
;
A
#
# COMPACT_ATOMS: atom_id res chain seq x y z
N MET A 1 -6.02 -75.13 -45.48
CA MET A 1 -6.20 -75.89 -46.73
C MET A 1 -5.63 -75.05 -47.87
N ARG A 2 -4.74 -75.67 -48.67
CA ARG A 2 -4.03 -75.06 -49.80
C ARG A 2 -5.00 -74.86 -50.96
N ALA A 3 -4.90 -73.75 -51.68
CA ALA A 3 -5.35 -73.68 -53.06
C ALA A 3 -4.49 -72.67 -53.83
N SER A 4 -3.86 -73.19 -54.87
CA SER A 4 -2.97 -72.54 -55.81
C SER A 4 -3.76 -71.97 -56.98
N LEU A 5 -3.18 -70.95 -57.63
CA LEU A 5 -3.08 -70.74 -59.09
C LEU A 5 -4.31 -71.02 -59.98
N HIS A 6 -4.79 -70.00 -60.71
CA HIS A 6 -4.59 -69.93 -62.17
C HIS A 6 -5.12 -68.62 -62.79
N ILE A 7 -4.39 -68.23 -63.82
CA ILE A 7 -4.46 -67.01 -64.64
C ILE A 7 -5.56 -67.17 -65.68
N ALA A 8 -6.33 -66.11 -65.95
CA ALA A 8 -7.02 -65.95 -67.22
C ALA A 8 -7.06 -64.46 -67.61
N LEU A 9 -6.42 -64.18 -68.74
CA LEU A 9 -6.27 -62.88 -69.39
C LEU A 9 -7.38 -62.72 -70.44
N ALA A 10 -8.22 -61.69 -70.31
CA ALA A 10 -9.04 -61.09 -71.37
C ALA A 10 -9.55 -59.75 -70.80
N GLY A 11 -9.52 -58.60 -71.45
CA GLY A 11 -9.31 -58.23 -72.83
C GLY A 11 -10.10 -56.94 -73.04
N LEU A 12 -9.42 -55.91 -73.55
CA LEU A 12 -9.97 -54.81 -74.34
C LEU A 12 -10.83 -53.67 -73.71
N MET A 13 -10.50 -52.47 -74.20
CA MET A 13 -11.28 -51.22 -74.31
C MET A 13 -11.43 -50.38 -73.03
N ALA A 14 -10.63 -49.31 -72.89
CA ALA A 14 -10.78 -47.98 -73.53
C ALA A 14 -11.59 -47.03 -72.64
N VAL A 15 -10.91 -46.03 -72.06
CA VAL A 15 -11.13 -44.58 -72.15
C VAL A 15 -10.18 -43.94 -71.15
N THR A 16 -9.16 -43.25 -71.65
CA THR A 16 -8.26 -42.43 -70.84
C THR A 16 -8.93 -41.11 -70.50
N LEU A 17 -9.41 -40.96 -69.27
CA LEU A 17 -9.58 -39.66 -68.63
C LEU A 17 -8.32 -39.39 -67.79
N SER A 18 -7.45 -38.54 -68.32
CA SER A 18 -6.30 -38.01 -67.60
C SER A 18 -6.78 -36.99 -66.56
N ALA A 19 -6.95 -37.42 -65.32
CA ALA A 19 -6.93 -36.53 -64.16
C ALA A 19 -5.59 -36.74 -63.45
N CYS A 20 -4.64 -35.83 -63.69
CA CYS A 20 -3.44 -35.73 -62.87
C CYS A 20 -3.84 -35.08 -61.54
N ASP A 21 -4.15 -35.88 -60.52
CA ASP A 21 -4.08 -35.38 -59.15
C ASP A 21 -2.61 -35.28 -58.75
N ALA A 22 -2.11 -34.05 -58.68
CA ALA A 22 -0.82 -33.75 -58.09
C ALA A 22 -0.88 -34.08 -56.59
N PRO A 23 0.15 -34.74 -56.01
CA PRO A 23 0.18 -34.97 -54.58
C PRO A 23 0.23 -33.62 -53.86
N VAL A 24 -0.78 -33.37 -53.02
CA VAL A 24 -0.84 -32.18 -52.16
C VAL A 24 0.27 -32.28 -51.13
N SER A 25 1.39 -31.60 -51.41
CA SER A 25 2.44 -31.36 -50.41
C SER A 25 1.88 -30.44 -49.34
N SER A 26 1.60 -30.98 -48.16
CA SER A 26 1.28 -30.18 -46.98
C SER A 26 2.49 -29.30 -46.66
N PRO A 27 2.35 -27.96 -46.53
CA PRO A 27 3.46 -27.11 -46.13
C PRO A 27 3.95 -27.55 -44.75
N ARG A 28 5.26 -27.79 -44.61
CA ARG A 28 5.91 -28.01 -43.32
C ARG A 28 5.59 -26.81 -42.42
N PRO A 29 5.16 -27.00 -41.15
CA PRO A 29 4.91 -25.89 -40.26
C PRO A 29 6.15 -25.01 -40.17
N GLU A 30 6.00 -23.76 -40.58
CA GLU A 30 7.06 -22.76 -40.52
C GLU A 30 7.46 -22.62 -39.04
N GLN A 31 8.71 -22.95 -38.73
CA GLN A 31 9.22 -22.88 -37.37
C GLN A 31 9.15 -21.42 -36.92
N ARG A 32 8.18 -21.11 -36.06
CA ARG A 32 7.96 -19.76 -35.54
C ARG A 32 9.25 -19.29 -34.87
N VAL A 33 9.98 -18.40 -35.55
CA VAL A 33 11.15 -17.74 -34.99
C VAL A 33 10.68 -17.05 -33.72
N ALA A 34 11.20 -17.47 -32.57
CA ALA A 34 10.88 -16.83 -31.31
C ALA A 34 11.24 -15.34 -31.45
N PRO A 35 10.33 -14.40 -31.12
CA PRO A 35 10.65 -12.98 -31.18
C PRO A 35 11.91 -12.74 -30.34
N ALA A 36 12.85 -11.97 -30.90
CA ALA A 36 14.08 -11.62 -30.21
C ALA A 36 13.74 -11.10 -28.80
N PRO A 37 14.48 -11.53 -27.75
CA PRO A 37 14.23 -11.07 -26.39
C PRO A 37 14.24 -9.55 -26.40
N LYS A 38 13.13 -8.93 -25.95
CA LYS A 38 13.04 -7.49 -25.84
C LYS A 38 14.23 -7.01 -25.01
N PRO A 39 14.96 -5.96 -25.44
CA PRO A 39 16.03 -5.38 -24.64
C PRO A 39 15.49 -5.14 -23.23
N ALA A 40 16.21 -5.62 -22.21
CA ALA A 40 15.86 -5.31 -20.83
C ALA A 40 15.74 -3.77 -20.72
N PRO A 41 14.69 -3.24 -20.08
CA PRO A 41 14.57 -1.80 -19.88
C PRO A 41 15.87 -1.29 -19.26
N LYS A 42 16.47 -0.26 -19.86
CA LYS A 42 17.60 0.40 -19.22
C LYS A 42 17.11 0.91 -17.87
N LEU A 43 17.76 0.45 -16.79
CA LEU A 43 17.50 0.97 -15.45
C LEU A 43 17.78 2.46 -15.49
N VAL A 44 16.79 3.25 -15.07
CA VAL A 44 17.02 4.67 -14.83
C VAL A 44 17.89 4.75 -13.59
N GLU A 45 19.08 5.33 -13.72
CA GLU A 45 19.98 5.51 -12.59
C GLU A 45 19.48 6.65 -11.70
N PRO A 46 19.44 6.49 -10.37
CA PRO A 46 19.14 7.58 -9.45
C PRO A 46 20.14 8.75 -9.62
N SER A 47 19.67 9.98 -9.40
CA SER A 47 20.55 11.16 -9.40
C SER A 47 21.58 11.11 -8.27
N GLU A 48 22.64 11.92 -8.36
CA GLU A 48 23.60 12.06 -7.26
C GLU A 48 22.93 12.53 -5.96
N ARG A 49 21.95 13.44 -6.05
CA ARG A 49 21.14 13.88 -4.90
C ARG A 49 20.37 12.72 -4.25
N SER A 50 19.78 11.85 -5.06
CA SER A 50 19.08 10.65 -4.56
C SER A 50 20.06 9.65 -3.91
N LYS A 51 21.27 9.48 -4.47
CA LYS A 51 22.33 8.65 -3.85
C LYS A 51 22.81 9.23 -2.51
N GLU A 52 23.01 10.53 -2.43
CA GLU A 52 23.36 11.23 -1.19
C GLU A 52 22.27 11.06 -0.12
N LEU A 53 20.99 11.21 -0.50
CA LEU A 53 19.87 10.96 0.40
C LEU A 53 19.80 9.51 0.87
N SER A 54 20.10 8.55 -0.01
CA SER A 54 20.18 7.13 0.37
C SER A 54 21.26 6.89 1.43
N ALA A 55 22.43 7.50 1.27
CA ALA A 55 23.50 7.43 2.27
C ALA A 55 23.10 8.12 3.59
N TYR A 56 22.41 9.26 3.52
CA TYR A 56 21.88 9.98 4.67
C TYR A 56 20.87 9.14 5.46
N TYR A 57 19.83 8.59 4.81
CA TYR A 57 18.82 7.78 5.52
C TYR A 57 19.40 6.47 6.06
N ALA A 58 20.40 5.90 5.40
CA ALA A 58 21.15 4.78 5.95
C ALA A 58 21.86 5.16 7.27
N GLN A 59 22.39 6.38 7.39
CA GLN A 59 22.98 6.88 8.63
C GLN A 59 21.91 7.15 9.71
N VAL A 60 20.77 7.72 9.32
CA VAL A 60 19.61 7.91 10.22
C VAL A 60 19.19 6.58 10.83
N GLN A 61 18.92 5.56 10.02
CA GLN A 61 18.51 4.25 10.52
C GLN A 61 19.56 3.63 11.45
N ARG A 62 20.86 3.74 11.11
CA ARG A 62 21.94 3.27 12.00
C ARG A 62 21.93 3.98 13.35
N SER A 63 21.71 5.30 13.35
CA SER A 63 21.63 6.11 14.57
C SER A 63 20.44 5.69 15.44
N LEU A 64 19.25 5.53 14.84
CA LEU A 64 18.06 5.07 15.55
C LEU A 64 18.27 3.68 16.17
N LEU A 65 18.80 2.72 15.40
CA LEU A 65 19.10 1.38 15.89
C LEU A 65 20.12 1.38 17.04
N SER A 66 21.15 2.23 16.98
CA SER A 66 22.14 2.35 18.07
C SER A 66 21.56 2.87 19.39
N GLN A 67 20.42 3.57 19.33
CA GLN A 67 19.67 4.07 20.49
C GLN A 67 18.64 3.07 21.01
N GLY A 68 18.50 1.90 20.36
CA GLY A 68 17.47 0.91 20.68
C GLY A 68 16.08 1.24 20.12
N LEU A 69 15.99 2.20 19.20
CA LEU A 69 14.77 2.57 18.49
C LEU A 69 14.53 1.64 17.27
N LEU A 70 13.48 1.90 16.49
CA LEU A 70 13.03 1.07 15.38
C LEU A 70 12.76 -0.40 15.77
N ARG A 71 12.20 -0.60 16.97
CA ARG A 71 11.83 -1.92 17.48
C ARG A 71 10.81 -2.58 16.56
N THR A 72 11.01 -3.88 16.33
CA THR A 72 10.15 -4.71 15.48
C THR A 72 9.35 -5.74 16.27
N ASP A 73 9.45 -5.73 17.61
CA ASP A 73 8.85 -6.71 18.52
C ASP A 73 7.34 -6.50 18.73
N GLY A 74 6.81 -5.33 18.37
CA GLY A 74 5.40 -4.97 18.52
C GLY A 74 5.02 -4.58 19.96
N GLY A 75 6.00 -4.25 20.80
CA GLY A 75 5.82 -4.01 22.23
C GLY A 75 5.97 -5.29 23.06
N GLY A 76 6.20 -5.12 24.35
CA GLY A 76 6.47 -6.22 25.27
C GLY A 76 6.07 -5.92 26.71
N ILE A 77 6.62 -6.70 27.64
CA ILE A 77 6.38 -6.57 29.08
C ILE A 77 6.87 -5.20 29.60
N ASP A 78 7.86 -4.61 28.94
CA ASP A 78 8.43 -3.28 29.21
C ASP A 78 7.57 -2.11 28.69
N THR A 79 6.51 -2.41 27.94
CA THR A 79 5.59 -1.43 27.37
C THR A 79 4.14 -1.71 27.75
N PRO A 80 3.80 -1.79 29.05
CA PRO A 80 2.42 -1.99 29.47
C PRO A 80 1.60 -0.73 29.18
N PHE A 81 0.33 -0.92 28.86
CA PHE A 81 -0.64 0.18 28.77
C PHE A 81 -1.94 -0.19 29.47
N SER A 82 -2.51 0.78 30.16
CA SER A 82 -3.81 0.68 30.82
C SER A 82 -4.96 0.95 29.85
N LYS A 83 -6.18 0.54 30.21
CA LYS A 83 -7.40 0.96 29.51
C LYS A 83 -7.50 2.47 29.35
N ARG A 84 -7.19 3.22 30.41
CA ARG A 84 -7.23 4.69 30.39
C ARG A 84 -6.26 5.27 29.36
N GLN A 85 -5.04 4.72 29.26
CA GLN A 85 -4.09 5.11 28.22
C GLN A 85 -4.62 4.77 26.83
N LEU A 86 -5.12 3.54 26.61
CA LEU A 86 -5.71 3.14 25.33
C LEU A 86 -6.84 4.06 24.86
N VAL A 87 -7.79 4.38 25.74
CA VAL A 87 -8.89 5.30 25.44
C VAL A 87 -8.36 6.69 25.11
N ASN A 88 -7.42 7.21 25.91
CA ASN A 88 -6.84 8.53 25.67
C ASN A 88 -6.11 8.58 24.33
N ASN A 89 -5.26 7.59 24.06
CA ASN A 89 -4.48 7.48 22.82
C ASN A 89 -5.42 7.36 21.62
N PHE A 90 -6.46 6.53 21.69
CA PHE A 90 -7.46 6.46 20.62
C PHE A 90 -8.10 7.82 20.34
N ILE A 91 -8.50 8.55 21.37
CA ILE A 91 -9.08 9.87 21.19
C ILE A 91 -8.07 10.82 20.53
N GLN A 92 -6.80 10.82 20.97
CA GLN A 92 -5.76 11.66 20.35
C GLN A 92 -5.52 11.28 18.89
N ILE A 93 -5.32 10.01 18.60
CA ILE A 93 -4.83 9.51 17.30
C ILE A 93 -5.96 9.38 16.28
N GLY A 94 -7.12 8.85 16.69
CA GLY A 94 -8.19 8.48 15.78
C GLY A 94 -9.35 9.48 15.69
N VAL A 95 -9.34 10.56 16.48
CA VAL A 95 -10.46 11.52 16.52
C VAL A 95 -10.03 12.99 16.50
N PHE A 96 -8.82 13.34 16.97
CA PHE A 96 -8.31 14.71 16.77
C PHE A 96 -7.66 14.83 15.39
N ASN A 97 -7.71 16.05 14.83
CA ASN A 97 -6.97 16.36 13.62
C ASN A 97 -5.59 16.91 14.00
N GLU A 98 -4.56 16.40 13.34
CA GLU A 98 -3.20 16.96 13.41
C GLU A 98 -3.13 18.32 12.70
N PHE A 99 -3.75 18.36 11.51
CA PHE A 99 -3.74 19.52 10.65
C PHE A 99 -5.13 20.09 10.45
N THR A 100 -5.22 21.42 10.47
CA THR A 100 -6.44 22.14 10.08
C THR A 100 -6.24 22.73 8.69
N LEU A 101 -7.17 22.46 7.77
CA LEU A 101 -7.19 23.07 6.45
C LEU A 101 -7.63 24.53 6.57
N VAL A 102 -6.69 25.46 6.37
CA VAL A 102 -6.94 26.90 6.31
C VAL A 102 -6.54 27.38 4.91
N ASP A 103 -7.48 27.95 4.16
CA ASP A 103 -7.25 28.45 2.79
C ASP A 103 -6.64 27.41 1.81
N GLY A 104 -7.04 26.14 1.94
CA GLY A 104 -6.52 25.04 1.10
C GLY A 104 -5.15 24.52 1.52
N LEU A 105 -4.60 24.99 2.64
CA LEU A 105 -3.32 24.54 3.20
C LEU A 105 -3.52 23.88 4.56
N TYR A 106 -2.87 22.74 4.77
CA TYR A 106 -2.84 22.09 6.08
C TYR A 106 -1.90 22.87 7.02
N THR A 107 -2.43 23.31 8.16
CA THR A 107 -1.69 24.02 9.22
C THR A 107 -1.59 23.15 10.45
N ASN A 108 -0.48 23.19 11.20
CA ASN A 108 -0.24 22.38 12.40
C ASN A 108 -1.05 22.87 13.63
N GLN A 109 -2.26 23.36 13.40
CA GLN A 109 -3.19 23.70 14.47
C GLN A 109 -4.05 22.49 14.77
N ARG A 110 -3.84 21.92 15.95
CA ARG A 110 -4.68 20.87 16.48
C ARG A 110 -6.12 21.36 16.61
N SER A 111 -7.07 20.64 16.00
CA SER A 111 -8.50 20.95 16.07
C SER A 111 -9.31 19.72 16.48
N GLU A 112 -10.53 19.96 16.99
CA GLU A 112 -11.48 18.88 17.22
C GLU A 112 -11.82 18.21 15.89
N GLY A 113 -11.33 16.99 15.70
CA GLY A 113 -11.68 16.18 14.55
C GLY A 113 -12.97 15.38 14.75
N ARG A 114 -13.11 14.37 13.92
CA ARG A 114 -14.23 13.43 13.90
C ARG A 114 -13.69 12.03 13.65
N VAL A 115 -14.42 11.00 14.06
CA VAL A 115 -14.11 9.63 13.65
C VAL A 115 -14.25 9.54 12.13
N GLN A 116 -13.16 9.23 11.44
CA GLN A 116 -13.10 9.03 10.00
C GLN A 116 -12.45 7.68 9.68
N ARG A 117 -13.00 6.95 8.71
CA ARG A 117 -12.46 5.68 8.23
C ARG A 117 -13.08 5.31 6.89
N TRP A 118 -12.63 4.19 6.33
CA TRP A 118 -13.23 3.59 5.15
C TRP A 118 -14.47 2.77 5.49
N GLU A 119 -15.56 2.95 4.75
CA GLU A 119 -16.70 2.02 4.75
C GLU A 119 -16.63 0.99 3.61
N LYS A 120 -15.94 1.35 2.52
CA LYS A 120 -15.75 0.50 1.35
C LYS A 120 -14.47 -0.35 1.48
N PRO A 121 -14.36 -1.47 0.74
CA PRO A 121 -13.11 -2.23 0.69
C PRO A 121 -11.91 -1.37 0.26
N ILE A 122 -10.78 -1.60 0.91
CA ILE A 122 -9.51 -0.90 0.68
C ILE A 122 -8.64 -1.77 -0.22
N ASN A 123 -8.42 -1.29 -1.43
CA ASN A 123 -7.61 -1.92 -2.47
C ASN A 123 -6.34 -1.09 -2.66
N ILE A 124 -5.25 -1.56 -2.05
CA ILE A 124 -3.93 -0.93 -2.10
C ILE A 124 -3.28 -1.23 -3.45
N SER A 125 -2.99 -0.17 -4.20
CA SER A 125 -2.20 -0.20 -5.43
C SER A 125 -0.84 0.41 -5.17
N MET A 126 0.23 -0.30 -5.52
CA MET A 126 1.59 0.21 -5.38
C MET A 126 2.13 0.66 -6.73
N GLN A 127 2.75 1.83 -6.75
CA GLN A 127 3.47 2.38 -7.90
C GLN A 127 4.90 2.71 -7.49
N PHE A 128 5.81 2.51 -8.44
CA PHE A 128 7.24 2.65 -8.21
C PHE A 128 7.83 3.52 -9.32
N GLY A 129 8.59 4.53 -8.94
CA GLY A 129 9.27 5.41 -9.88
C GLY A 129 10.28 4.64 -10.74
N PRO A 130 10.57 5.08 -11.96
CA PRO A 130 11.47 4.37 -12.89
C PRO A 130 12.86 4.05 -12.32
N ALA A 131 13.40 4.86 -11.41
CA ALA A 131 14.72 4.65 -10.80
C ALA A 131 14.72 3.61 -9.66
N VAL A 132 13.55 3.14 -9.21
CA VAL A 132 13.45 2.15 -8.13
C VAL A 132 13.84 0.75 -8.64
N PRO A 133 14.87 0.08 -8.08
CA PRO A 133 15.30 -1.24 -8.51
C PRO A 133 14.24 -2.33 -8.34
N GLN A 134 14.21 -3.31 -9.24
CA GLN A 134 13.22 -4.41 -9.20
C GLN A 134 13.25 -5.21 -7.89
N SER A 135 14.43 -5.34 -7.26
CA SER A 135 14.58 -5.99 -5.94
C SER A 135 13.77 -5.29 -4.85
N ILE A 136 13.83 -3.95 -4.80
CA ILE A 136 13.03 -3.12 -3.89
C ILE A 136 11.55 -3.29 -4.20
N ARG A 137 11.16 -3.18 -5.49
CA ARG A 137 9.75 -3.33 -5.89
C ARG A 137 9.14 -4.64 -5.41
N THR A 138 9.83 -5.76 -5.67
CA THR A 138 9.35 -7.09 -5.29
C THR A 138 9.29 -7.27 -3.77
N LYS A 139 10.30 -6.79 -3.04
CA LYS A 139 10.33 -6.86 -1.57
C LYS A 139 9.18 -6.05 -0.98
N ASP A 140 9.02 -4.80 -1.39
CA ASP A 140 8.03 -3.88 -0.84
C ASP A 140 6.60 -4.34 -1.15
N GLN A 141 6.35 -4.86 -2.36
CA GLN A 141 5.08 -5.50 -2.72
C GLN A 141 4.71 -6.64 -1.77
N GLN A 142 5.68 -7.50 -1.43
CA GLN A 142 5.45 -8.60 -0.49
C GLN A 142 5.21 -8.08 0.93
N THR A 143 5.98 -7.08 1.38
CA THR A 143 5.83 -6.43 2.68
C THR A 143 4.43 -5.85 2.83
N VAL A 144 3.99 -5.02 1.89
CA VAL A 144 2.66 -4.39 1.91
C VAL A 144 1.55 -5.44 1.79
N ALA A 145 1.72 -6.48 0.97
CA ALA A 145 0.73 -7.56 0.87
C ALA A 145 0.58 -8.35 2.19
N ASN A 146 1.69 -8.63 2.87
CA ASN A 146 1.69 -9.26 4.20
C ASN A 146 1.01 -8.35 5.23
N TYR A 147 1.33 -7.05 5.20
CA TYR A 147 0.79 -6.10 6.15
C TYR A 147 -0.70 -5.84 5.93
N ALA A 148 -1.16 -5.69 4.69
CA ALA A 148 -2.57 -5.58 4.35
C ALA A 148 -3.39 -6.76 4.87
N ARG A 149 -2.85 -7.99 4.80
CA ARG A 149 -3.48 -9.17 5.41
C ARG A 149 -3.55 -9.09 6.93
N ARG A 150 -2.53 -8.54 7.59
CA ARG A 150 -2.52 -8.31 9.04
C ARG A 150 -3.59 -7.29 9.42
N LEU A 151 -3.60 -6.13 8.76
CA LEU A 151 -4.59 -5.07 8.97
C LEU A 151 -6.02 -5.57 8.77
N SER A 152 -6.28 -6.32 7.70
CA SER A 152 -7.59 -6.92 7.42
C SER A 152 -8.08 -7.82 8.56
N ARG A 153 -7.20 -8.66 9.13
CA ARG A 153 -7.54 -9.51 10.28
C ARG A 153 -7.79 -8.71 11.55
N VAL A 154 -6.97 -7.70 11.81
CA VAL A 154 -7.01 -6.89 13.03
C VAL A 154 -8.25 -6.00 13.05
N SER A 155 -8.50 -5.24 11.97
CA SER A 155 -9.62 -4.29 11.94
C SER A 155 -10.96 -4.91 11.53
N GLY A 156 -10.95 -6.10 10.92
CA GLY A 156 -12.13 -6.69 10.28
C GLY A 156 -12.53 -6.01 8.96
N ALA A 157 -11.82 -4.95 8.55
CA ALA A 157 -12.05 -4.28 7.28
C ALA A 157 -11.49 -5.11 6.12
N LYS A 158 -12.11 -5.00 4.93
CA LYS A 158 -11.60 -5.65 3.72
C LYS A 158 -10.41 -4.88 3.16
N VAL A 159 -9.20 -5.18 3.65
CA VAL A 159 -7.94 -4.59 3.17
C VAL A 159 -7.18 -5.61 2.32
N GLY A 160 -6.74 -5.21 1.12
CA GLY A 160 -5.96 -6.06 0.23
C GLY A 160 -5.14 -5.28 -0.78
N VAL A 161 -4.20 -5.94 -1.44
CA VAL A 161 -3.42 -5.37 -2.55
C VAL A 161 -4.04 -5.73 -3.89
N THR A 162 -3.93 -4.84 -4.88
CA THR A 162 -4.42 -5.05 -6.25
C THR A 162 -3.36 -4.71 -7.28
N ARG A 163 -3.43 -5.39 -8.43
CA ARG A 163 -2.68 -5.05 -9.65
C ARG A 163 -3.46 -4.13 -10.59
N GLY A 164 -4.76 -3.96 -10.33
CA GLY A 164 -5.65 -3.09 -11.10
C GLY A 164 -5.79 -1.71 -10.48
N LYS A 165 -6.94 -1.07 -10.68
CA LYS A 165 -7.28 0.20 -10.05
C LYS A 165 -7.49 -0.01 -8.54
N GLY A 166 -6.65 0.61 -7.73
CA GLY A 166 -6.84 0.73 -6.28
C GLY A 166 -7.54 2.03 -5.91
N ASN A 167 -7.98 2.12 -4.66
CA ASN A 167 -8.43 3.36 -4.02
C ASN A 167 -7.48 3.82 -2.92
N PHE A 168 -6.52 2.99 -2.52
CA PHE A 168 -5.39 3.39 -1.69
C PHE A 168 -4.13 3.30 -2.55
N HIS A 169 -3.40 4.41 -2.71
CA HIS A 169 -2.24 4.49 -3.59
C HIS A 169 -0.97 4.60 -2.75
N VAL A 170 -0.03 3.67 -2.90
CA VAL A 170 1.30 3.76 -2.27
C VAL A 170 2.32 4.06 -3.37
N ALA A 171 2.92 5.24 -3.34
CA ALA A 171 3.95 5.68 -4.28
C ALA A 171 5.33 5.58 -3.65
N VAL A 172 6.16 4.69 -4.18
CA VAL A 172 7.57 4.57 -3.79
C VAL A 172 8.41 5.27 -4.84
N LEU A 173 8.95 6.43 -4.48
CA LEU A 173 9.53 7.38 -5.42
C LEU A 173 10.84 7.94 -4.86
N THR A 174 11.81 8.17 -5.74
CA THR A 174 13.01 8.97 -5.41
C THR A 174 12.64 10.45 -5.26
N ILE A 175 13.54 11.25 -4.70
CA ILE A 175 13.35 12.70 -4.54
C ILE A 175 12.98 13.40 -5.85
N ASP A 176 13.67 13.06 -6.95
CA ASP A 176 13.43 13.68 -8.27
C ASP A 176 12.06 13.26 -8.83
N GLU A 177 11.65 12.03 -8.56
CA GLU A 177 10.35 11.50 -8.99
C GLU A 177 9.20 12.09 -8.16
N ILE A 178 9.41 12.34 -6.86
CA ILE A 178 8.46 13.05 -5.99
C ILE A 178 8.23 14.47 -6.50
N GLU A 179 9.31 15.20 -6.82
CA GLU A 179 9.22 16.58 -7.35
C GLU A 179 8.46 16.63 -8.69
N ALA A 180 8.55 15.57 -9.50
CA ALA A 180 7.83 15.44 -10.76
C ALA A 180 6.42 14.82 -10.64
N PHE A 181 5.98 14.39 -9.45
CA PHE A 181 4.81 13.52 -9.29
C PHE A 181 3.45 14.22 -9.45
N GLY A 182 3.41 15.55 -9.33
CA GLY A 182 2.17 16.35 -9.29
C GLY A 182 1.13 16.01 -10.38
N PRO A 183 1.49 15.97 -11.69
CA PRO A 183 0.54 15.63 -12.75
C PRO A 183 -0.03 14.21 -12.65
N GLN A 184 0.73 13.25 -12.14
CA GLN A 184 0.23 11.89 -11.93
C GLN A 184 -0.67 11.83 -10.70
N LEU A 185 -0.27 12.51 -9.62
CA LEU A 185 -1.05 12.65 -8.41
C LEU A 185 -2.45 13.22 -8.68
N MET A 186 -2.56 14.30 -9.45
CA MET A 186 -3.86 14.90 -9.84
C MET A 186 -4.73 13.98 -10.72
N LYS A 187 -4.12 13.04 -11.45
CA LYS A 187 -4.87 12.02 -12.20
C LYS A 187 -5.39 10.90 -11.31
N LEU A 188 -4.63 10.55 -10.26
CA LEU A 188 -5.02 9.53 -9.29
C LEU A 188 -6.15 10.03 -8.39
N ILE A 189 -6.13 11.31 -8.02
CA ILE A 189 -7.13 11.94 -7.17
C ILE A 189 -7.73 13.13 -7.92
N PRO A 190 -8.77 12.90 -8.74
CA PRO A 190 -9.51 13.98 -9.39
C PRO A 190 -10.08 14.94 -8.36
N GLY A 191 -9.84 16.25 -8.56
CA GLY A 191 -10.29 17.28 -7.62
C GLY A 191 -9.31 17.58 -6.48
N LEU A 192 -8.11 16.99 -6.49
CA LEU A 192 -7.06 17.33 -5.54
C LEU A 192 -6.67 18.82 -5.63
N ASP A 193 -6.61 19.49 -4.49
CA ASP A 193 -6.15 20.87 -4.40
C ASP A 193 -4.67 21.01 -4.83
N ALA A 194 -4.38 22.07 -5.60
CA ALA A 194 -3.04 22.30 -6.12
C ALA A 194 -2.00 22.63 -5.02
N GLY A 195 -2.44 23.20 -3.90
CA GLY A 195 -1.64 23.40 -2.70
C GLY A 195 -1.21 22.09 -2.05
N ILE A 196 -2.15 21.15 -1.87
CA ILE A 196 -1.85 19.80 -1.36
C ILE A 196 -0.88 19.07 -2.30
N ALA A 197 -1.12 19.13 -3.61
CA ALA A 197 -0.21 18.56 -4.60
C ALA A 197 1.20 19.15 -4.49
N ARG A 198 1.32 20.48 -4.34
CA ARG A 198 2.62 21.14 -4.13
C ARG A 198 3.29 20.73 -2.82
N GLN A 199 2.53 20.58 -1.73
CA GLN A 199 3.06 20.13 -0.44
C GLN A 199 3.70 18.74 -0.56
N ILE A 200 3.02 17.82 -1.25
CA ILE A 200 3.55 16.48 -1.55
C ILE A 200 4.82 16.56 -2.40
N THR A 201 4.78 17.30 -3.50
CA THR A 201 5.93 17.37 -4.43
C THR A 201 7.10 18.20 -3.90
N SER A 202 6.91 18.97 -2.82
CA SER A 202 7.96 19.74 -2.14
C SER A 202 8.31 19.20 -0.75
N MET A 203 7.96 17.93 -0.48
CA MET A 203 8.18 17.27 0.80
C MET A 203 9.66 17.40 1.25
N PRO A 204 9.93 18.10 2.37
CA PRO A 204 11.28 18.39 2.81
C PRO A 204 12.00 17.14 3.32
N ARG A 205 13.34 17.18 3.31
CA ARG A 205 14.21 16.04 3.70
C ARG A 205 13.88 15.41 5.06
N PRO A 206 13.50 16.14 6.13
CA PRO A 206 13.18 15.52 7.41
C PRO A 206 11.88 14.68 7.39
N ILE A 207 10.98 14.91 6.43
CA ILE A 207 9.77 14.11 6.31
C ILE A 207 10.11 12.82 5.54
N TYR A 208 10.03 11.71 6.26
CA TYR A 208 10.35 10.36 5.76
C TYR A 208 9.29 9.87 4.76
N CYS A 209 8.02 10.01 5.12
CA CYS A 209 6.87 9.62 4.34
C CYS A 209 5.68 10.53 4.69
N ALA A 210 4.62 10.46 3.90
CA ALA A 210 3.37 11.15 4.22
C ALA A 210 2.17 10.44 3.58
N VAL A 211 1.02 10.48 4.25
CA VAL A 211 -0.26 9.99 3.74
C VAL A 211 -1.31 11.10 3.75
N TYR A 212 -2.14 11.09 2.72
CA TYR A 212 -3.29 11.97 2.60
C TYR A 212 -4.50 11.11 2.28
N ALA A 213 -5.55 11.21 3.09
CA ALA A 213 -6.83 10.55 2.88
C ALA A 213 -7.89 11.59 2.45
N PHE A 214 -8.77 11.19 1.56
CA PHE A 214 -9.76 12.05 0.91
C PHE A 214 -11.16 11.50 1.10
N SER A 215 -12.09 12.41 1.36
CA SER A 215 -13.52 12.16 1.50
C SER A 215 -14.28 13.11 0.58
N ASP A 216 -15.50 12.74 0.18
CA ASP A 216 -16.37 13.62 -0.57
C ASP A 216 -17.08 14.62 0.37
N ALA A 217 -17.52 15.76 -0.16
CA ALA A 217 -18.17 16.80 0.64
C ALA A 217 -19.52 16.36 1.24
N ASP A 218 -20.22 15.43 0.58
CA ASP A 218 -21.48 14.83 1.06
C ASP A 218 -21.26 13.73 2.12
N THR A 219 -20.07 13.13 2.15
CA THR A 219 -19.67 12.06 3.07
C THR A 219 -18.31 12.35 3.72
N PRO A 220 -18.14 13.49 4.43
CA PRO A 220 -16.84 14.02 4.83
C PRO A 220 -16.06 13.14 5.82
N ASN A 221 -16.70 12.14 6.40
CA ASN A 221 -16.09 11.22 7.36
C ASN A 221 -15.79 9.83 6.77
N SER A 222 -16.17 9.57 5.52
CA SER A 222 -15.95 8.28 4.85
C SER A 222 -14.91 8.44 3.75
N PHE A 223 -13.75 7.81 3.94
CA PHE A 223 -12.68 7.91 2.94
C PHE A 223 -13.06 7.19 1.64
N HIS A 224 -12.78 7.83 0.51
CA HIS A 224 -12.95 7.24 -0.82
C HIS A 224 -11.61 7.01 -1.53
N SER A 225 -10.56 7.76 -1.17
CA SER A 225 -9.22 7.66 -1.74
C SER A 225 -8.15 7.98 -0.70
N ALA A 226 -6.95 7.42 -0.85
CA ALA A 226 -5.77 7.87 -0.12
C ALA A 226 -4.50 7.73 -0.97
N VAL A 227 -3.50 8.55 -0.68
CA VAL A 227 -2.16 8.46 -1.26
C VAL A 227 -1.11 8.52 -0.16
N ALA A 228 -0.29 7.48 -0.06
CA ALA A 228 0.91 7.42 0.75
C ALA A 228 2.15 7.58 -0.15
N ILE A 229 3.05 8.48 0.22
CA ILE A 229 4.31 8.74 -0.46
C ILE A 229 5.43 8.23 0.42
N VAL A 230 6.26 7.34 -0.12
CA VAL A 230 7.39 6.75 0.58
C VAL A 230 8.65 6.96 -0.24
N ARG A 231 9.70 7.50 0.38
CA ARG A 231 10.98 7.72 -0.29
C ARG A 231 11.64 6.38 -0.64
N ALA A 232 12.04 6.24 -1.89
CA ALA A 232 12.78 5.07 -2.36
C ALA A 232 14.19 5.00 -1.76
N GLU A 233 14.75 6.13 -1.33
CA GLU A 233 16.06 6.26 -0.70
C GLU A 233 16.15 5.64 0.70
N HIS A 234 15.01 5.32 1.33
CA HIS A 234 15.03 4.73 2.65
C HIS A 234 15.71 3.34 2.65
N PRO A 235 16.53 3.02 3.65
CA PRO A 235 16.91 1.64 3.93
C PRO A 235 15.68 0.79 4.28
N ASP A 236 15.82 -0.53 4.15
CA ASP A 236 14.67 -1.45 4.17
C ASP A 236 13.79 -1.35 5.42
N LEU A 237 14.35 -1.18 6.61
CA LEU A 237 13.56 -1.13 7.85
C LEU A 237 12.85 0.21 7.99
N LEU A 238 13.51 1.33 7.68
CA LEU A 238 12.86 2.65 7.67
C LEU A 238 11.75 2.72 6.61
N ARG A 239 11.96 2.12 5.44
CA ARG A 239 10.93 2.01 4.40
C ARG A 239 9.75 1.16 4.85
N GLN A 240 10.03 0.06 5.55
CA GLN A 240 9.00 -0.76 6.17
C GLN A 240 8.23 0.01 7.25
N SER A 241 8.90 0.82 8.07
CA SER A 241 8.28 1.68 9.08
C SER A 241 7.25 2.61 8.47
N CYS A 242 7.63 3.31 7.40
CA CYS A 242 6.71 4.12 6.62
C CYS A 242 5.47 3.34 6.13
N TYR A 243 5.62 2.10 5.65
CA TYR A 243 4.44 1.33 5.27
C TYR A 243 3.52 1.02 6.46
N HIS A 244 4.09 0.79 7.64
CA HIS A 244 3.33 0.49 8.84
C HIS A 244 2.52 1.69 9.31
N GLU A 245 3.17 2.85 9.40
CA GLU A 245 2.60 4.13 9.81
C GLU A 245 1.58 4.64 8.77
N GLU A 246 2.03 4.91 7.55
CA GLU A 246 1.21 5.61 6.54
C GLU A 246 -0.04 4.84 6.13
N ILE A 247 0.05 3.51 6.08
CA ILE A 247 -1.13 2.69 5.76
C ILE A 247 -2.10 2.70 6.94
N ALA A 248 -1.61 2.61 8.18
CA ALA A 248 -2.49 2.63 9.35
C ALA A 248 -3.11 4.03 9.60
N GLN A 249 -2.35 5.10 9.42
CA GLN A 249 -2.87 6.47 9.42
C GLN A 249 -3.90 6.65 8.30
N GLY A 250 -3.60 6.20 7.08
CA GLY A 250 -4.53 6.23 5.95
C GLY A 250 -5.78 5.36 6.12
N LEU A 251 -5.82 4.46 7.11
CA LEU A 251 -7.02 3.73 7.52
C LEU A 251 -7.93 4.57 8.45
N GLY A 252 -7.40 5.62 9.08
CA GLY A 252 -8.10 6.58 9.93
C GLY A 252 -7.49 6.84 11.31
N LEU A 253 -6.30 6.30 11.60
CA LEU A 253 -5.51 6.68 12.77
C LEU A 253 -4.62 7.89 12.44
N SER A 254 -5.23 8.97 11.98
CA SER A 254 -4.60 10.03 11.18
C SER A 254 -3.78 11.08 11.94
N ASN A 255 -3.49 10.89 13.22
CA ASN A 255 -2.80 11.90 14.03
C ASN A 255 -1.79 11.24 14.97
N ASP A 256 -0.69 11.95 15.23
CA ASP A 256 0.32 11.52 16.18
C ASP A 256 0.14 12.15 17.57
N SER A 257 0.73 11.51 18.58
CA SER A 257 0.74 12.01 19.95
C SER A 257 1.95 11.49 20.72
N PRO A 258 2.84 12.37 21.21
CA PRO A 258 4.00 11.97 22.02
C PRO A 258 3.65 11.17 23.29
N ALA A 259 2.39 11.21 23.73
CA ALA A 259 1.90 10.43 24.87
C ALA A 259 1.47 8.99 24.51
N ALA A 260 1.54 8.60 23.23
CA ALA A 260 0.92 7.39 22.71
C ALA A 260 1.69 6.08 22.95
N ARG A 261 2.87 6.13 23.59
CA ARG A 261 3.68 4.93 23.84
C ARG A 261 2.84 3.79 24.45
N PRO A 262 2.91 2.54 23.93
CA PRO A 262 3.80 2.07 22.86
C PRO A 262 3.09 2.05 21.52
N SER A 263 3.19 3.13 20.75
CA SER A 263 2.50 3.27 19.47
C SER A 263 3.52 3.70 18.43
N ILE A 264 3.32 3.31 17.17
CA ILE A 264 4.08 3.94 16.07
C ILE A 264 3.69 5.42 15.86
N PHE A 265 2.54 5.85 16.39
CA PHE A 265 2.02 7.23 16.31
C PHE A 265 2.52 8.13 17.46
N ASN A 266 3.65 7.80 18.09
CA ASN A 266 4.23 8.57 19.18
C ASN A 266 5.35 9.53 18.75
N ASP A 267 5.68 9.59 17.46
CA ASP A 267 6.63 10.53 16.85
C ASP A 267 8.05 10.48 17.47
N ASP A 268 8.45 9.32 18.03
CA ASP A 268 9.79 9.12 18.63
C ASP A 268 10.61 7.99 17.98
N ASP A 269 10.08 7.37 16.92
CA ASP A 269 10.68 6.23 16.20
C ASP A 269 10.98 5.00 17.08
N GLU A 270 10.43 4.87 18.30
CA GLU A 270 10.69 3.70 19.18
C GLU A 270 10.32 2.40 18.48
N PHE A 271 9.19 2.37 17.78
CA PHE A 271 8.69 1.20 17.06
C PHE A 271 8.71 1.42 15.56
N ALA A 272 9.41 0.55 14.84
CA ALA A 272 9.35 0.52 13.38
C ALA A 272 8.08 -0.18 12.87
N LEU A 273 7.46 -1.05 13.66
CA LEU A 273 6.33 -1.86 13.23
C LEU A 273 5.16 -1.73 14.19
N LEU A 274 3.95 -1.83 13.62
CA LEU A 274 2.67 -1.83 14.32
C LEU A 274 2.72 -2.70 15.59
N THR A 275 2.45 -2.06 16.74
CA THR A 275 2.44 -2.68 18.06
C THR A 275 1.11 -3.36 18.36
N ARG A 276 1.04 -4.13 19.45
CA ARG A 276 -0.24 -4.61 19.99
C ARG A 276 -1.18 -3.46 20.36
N HIS A 277 -0.65 -2.33 20.82
CA HIS A 277 -1.47 -1.17 21.15
C HIS A 277 -2.18 -0.64 19.91
N ASP A 278 -1.42 -0.42 18.84
CA ASP A 278 -1.93 0.11 17.57
C ASP A 278 -2.96 -0.83 16.93
N GLU A 279 -2.77 -2.14 17.05
CA GLU A 279 -3.76 -3.12 16.60
C GLU A 279 -5.09 -2.99 17.33
N ILE A 280 -5.08 -2.66 18.62
CA ILE A 280 -6.32 -2.43 19.39
C ILE A 280 -6.94 -1.08 18.99
N LEU A 281 -6.13 -0.05 18.70
CA LEU A 281 -6.65 1.23 18.18
C LEU A 281 -7.40 1.02 16.85
N LEU A 282 -6.87 0.19 15.95
CA LEU A 282 -7.53 -0.17 14.70
C LEU A 282 -8.83 -0.97 14.93
N GLN A 283 -8.85 -1.88 15.90
CA GLN A 283 -10.08 -2.59 16.28
C GLN A 283 -11.16 -1.64 16.77
N ILE A 284 -10.80 -0.69 17.64
CA ILE A 284 -11.72 0.34 18.14
C ILE A 284 -12.23 1.21 16.99
N LEU A 285 -11.33 1.67 16.10
CA LEU A 285 -11.68 2.51 14.95
C LEU A 285 -12.73 1.83 14.07
N TYR A 286 -12.58 0.52 13.87
CA TYR A 286 -13.44 -0.25 12.99
C TYR A 286 -14.64 -0.93 13.65
N ASP A 287 -14.79 -0.83 14.97
CA ASP A 287 -15.97 -1.32 15.70
C ASP A 287 -17.25 -0.63 15.20
N GLN A 288 -18.32 -1.39 14.98
CA GLN A 288 -19.58 -0.85 14.43
C GLN A 288 -20.30 0.07 15.42
N ARG A 289 -20.02 -0.05 16.71
CA ARG A 289 -20.60 0.79 17.76
C ARG A 289 -20.01 2.20 17.77
N LEU A 290 -18.89 2.44 17.06
CA LEU A 290 -18.28 3.76 16.90
C LEU A 290 -18.66 4.35 15.53
N PRO A 291 -19.66 5.25 15.47
CA PRO A 291 -20.12 5.81 14.20
C PRO A 291 -19.12 6.82 13.64
N LEU A 292 -19.08 6.91 12.31
CA LEU A 292 -18.41 8.01 11.61
C LEU A 292 -18.97 9.37 12.05
N GLY A 293 -18.12 10.41 12.01
CA GLY A 293 -18.55 11.76 12.38
C GLY A 293 -18.73 11.98 13.89
N THR A 294 -18.35 11.00 14.72
CA THR A 294 -18.43 11.15 16.18
C THR A 294 -17.34 12.10 16.67
N SER A 295 -17.71 13.07 17.52
CA SER A 295 -16.76 14.00 18.13
C SER A 295 -15.98 13.36 19.29
N PRO A 296 -14.82 13.91 19.70
CA PRO A 296 -14.02 13.34 20.81
C PRO A 296 -14.84 13.08 22.09
N ALA A 297 -15.67 14.04 22.50
CA ALA A 297 -16.51 13.92 23.70
C ALA A 297 -17.56 12.80 23.60
N ARG A 298 -18.12 12.55 22.40
CA ARG A 298 -19.09 11.49 22.16
C ARG A 298 -18.43 10.13 21.93
N ALA A 299 -17.23 10.11 21.35
CA ALA A 299 -16.48 8.90 21.08
C ALA A 299 -15.96 8.27 22.39
N ARG A 300 -15.51 9.09 23.34
CA ARG A 300 -14.91 8.63 24.60
C ARG A 300 -15.73 7.56 25.34
N PRO A 301 -17.02 7.78 25.70
CA PRO A 301 -17.78 6.76 26.42
C PRO A 301 -17.98 5.46 25.61
N ILE A 302 -18.08 5.56 24.27
CA ILE A 302 -18.18 4.38 23.39
C ILE A 302 -16.87 3.59 23.42
N VAL A 303 -15.75 4.30 23.26
CA VAL A 303 -14.40 3.74 23.24
C VAL A 303 -14.04 3.10 24.58
N GLU A 304 -14.51 3.65 25.71
CA GLU A 304 -14.32 3.05 27.04
C GLU A 304 -14.97 1.67 27.17
N VAL A 305 -16.15 1.48 26.60
CA VAL A 305 -16.85 0.19 26.56
C VAL A 305 -16.06 -0.80 25.69
N ILE A 306 -15.78 -0.43 24.45
CA ILE A 306 -15.03 -1.27 23.49
C ILE A 306 -13.66 -1.67 24.08
N ALA A 307 -12.92 -0.71 24.63
CA ALA A 307 -11.61 -0.94 25.22
C ALA A 307 -11.66 -1.87 26.44
N SER A 308 -12.74 -1.83 27.23
CA SER A 308 -12.92 -2.75 28.37
C SER A 308 -13.08 -4.19 27.89
N GLU A 309 -13.89 -4.40 26.85
CA GLU A 309 -14.13 -5.72 26.27
C GLU A 309 -12.86 -6.29 25.62
N LEU A 310 -12.13 -5.49 24.84
CA LEU A 310 -10.91 -5.93 24.14
C LEU A 310 -9.74 -6.25 25.09
N LEU A 311 -9.68 -5.64 26.27
CA LEU A 311 -8.58 -5.85 27.23
C LEU A 311 -8.86 -6.93 28.29
N GLY A 312 -10.08 -7.43 28.41
CA GLY A 312 -10.41 -8.37 29.49
C GLY A 312 -11.86 -8.81 29.64
N GLY A 313 -12.76 -8.48 28.70
CA GLY A 313 -13.97 -9.27 28.44
C GLY A 313 -14.87 -9.65 29.62
N GLU A 314 -15.03 -8.82 30.65
CA GLU A 314 -16.12 -8.95 31.63
C GLU A 314 -16.92 -7.65 31.66
N SER A 315 -18.17 -7.76 31.21
CA SER A 315 -19.25 -6.84 31.57
C SER A 315 -19.74 -7.18 32.97
#